data_AF-A0A7Y5J3S0-F1
#
_entry.id   AF-A0A7Y5J3S0-F1
#
_cell.length_a   1.000
_cell.length_b   1.000
_cell.length_c   1.000
_cell.angle_alpha   90.00
_cell.angle_beta   90.00
_cell.angle_gamma   90.00
#
_symmetry.space_group_name_H-M   'P 1'
#
loop_
_entity.id
_entity.type
_entity.pdbx_description
1 polymer ?
#
loop_
_entity_poly.entity_id
_entity_poly.type
_entity_poly.pdbx_seq_one_letter_code
_entity_poly.pdbx_strand_id
1 'polypeptide(L)' 'MKRLFVLPVLALAAMSFALVSTNYNVDITSSNIVWNGYKVTGSHTGNVKVKSGKLNIDGGKLTGGSFEIDMSSITCT' A
#
# COMPACT_ATOMS: atom_id res chain seq x y z
N MET A 1 -12.62 5.28 -48.25
CA MET A 1 -11.95 6.38 -47.51
C MET A 1 -12.50 6.64 -46.10
N LYS A 2 -13.79 6.41 -45.78
CA LYS A 2 -14.36 6.69 -44.45
C LYS A 2 -13.87 5.79 -43.28
N ARG A 3 -13.21 4.65 -43.57
CA ARG A 3 -12.73 3.69 -42.55
C ARG A 3 -11.23 3.79 -42.25
N LEU A 4 -10.49 4.64 -42.97
CA LEU A 4 -9.04 4.74 -42.86
C LEU A 4 -8.57 5.36 -41.52
N PHE A 5 -9.45 6.14 -40.87
CA PHE A 5 -9.20 6.74 -39.56
C PHE A 5 -9.65 5.89 -38.38
N VAL A 6 -10.36 4.78 -38.60
CA VAL A 6 -10.94 3.97 -37.50
C VAL A 6 -9.85 3.19 -36.76
N LEU A 7 -8.86 2.65 -37.48
CA LEU A 7 -7.74 1.91 -36.89
C LEU A 7 -6.85 2.76 -35.96
N PRO A 8 -6.36 3.95 -36.36
CA PRO A 8 -5.56 4.78 -35.45
C PRO A 8 -6.37 5.34 -34.28
N VAL A 9 -7.67 5.64 -34.46
CA VAL A 9 -8.55 6.09 -33.37
C VAL A 9 -8.81 4.97 -32.37
N LEU A 10 -8.98 3.73 -32.82
CA LEU A 10 -9.17 2.56 -31.96
C LEU A 10 -7.89 2.25 -31.16
N ALA A 11 -6.72 2.39 -31.78
CA ALA A 11 -5.43 2.24 -31.11
C ALA A 11 -5.21 3.32 -30.02
N LEU A 12 -5.59 4.57 -30.29
CA LEU A 12 -5.47 5.67 -29.33
C LEU A 12 -6.42 5.52 -28.12
N ALA A 13 -7.63 5.02 -28.36
CA ALA A 13 -8.58 4.71 -27.29
C ALA A 13 -8.10 3.53 -26.41
N ALA A 14 -7.43 2.53 -26.98
CA ALA A 14 -6.86 1.42 -26.23
C ALA A 14 -5.72 1.84 -25.29
N MET A 15 -4.93 2.86 -25.64
CA MET A 15 -3.85 3.39 -24.78
C MET A 15 -4.35 4.18 -23.57
N SER A 16 -5.62 4.60 -23.55
CA SER A 16 -6.22 5.34 -22.44
C SER A 16 -6.48 4.47 -21.20
N PHE A 17 -6.35 3.15 -21.32
CA PHE A 17 -6.54 2.17 -20.24
C PHE A 17 -5.24 1.50 -19.78
N ALA A 18 -4.07 2.13 -19.99
CA ALA A 18 -2.84 1.63 -19.40
C ALA A 18 -2.95 1.67 -17.86
N LEU A 19 -3.07 0.50 -17.25
CA LEU A 19 -3.06 0.33 -15.81
C LEU A 19 -1.69 0.75 -15.27
N VAL A 20 -1.62 1.97 -14.71
CA VAL A 20 -0.40 2.48 -14.08
C VAL A 20 -0.27 1.83 -12.70
N SER A 21 0.59 0.83 -12.62
CA SER A 21 1.02 0.28 -11.34
C SER A 21 2.08 1.19 -10.73
N THR A 22 1.78 1.74 -9.54
CA THR A 22 2.66 2.63 -8.79
C THR A 22 2.96 2.01 -7.44
N ASN A 23 4.20 2.14 -6.97
CA ASN A 23 4.57 1.73 -5.64
C ASN A 23 4.88 2.94 -4.76
N TYR A 24 4.36 2.94 -3.53
CA TYR A 24 4.62 3.98 -2.53
C TYR A 24 5.43 3.40 -1.38
N ASN A 25 6.46 4.13 -0.96
CA ASN A 25 7.16 3.81 0.27
C ASN A 25 6.36 4.32 1.47
N VAL A 26 6.33 3.54 2.54
CA VAL A 26 5.70 3.93 3.79
C VAL A 26 6.55 5.00 4.47
N ASP A 27 5.90 6.06 4.93
CA ASP A 27 6.54 7.06 5.78
C ASP A 27 6.66 6.51 7.21
N ILE A 28 7.85 6.07 7.56
CA ILE A 28 8.17 5.46 8.86
C ILE A 28 8.08 6.45 10.02
N THR A 29 8.10 7.75 9.75
CA THR A 29 8.07 8.80 10.79
C THR A 29 6.65 9.14 11.20
N SER A 30 5.71 9.09 10.24
CA SER A 30 4.27 9.31 10.49
C SER A 30 3.50 8.01 10.78
N SER A 31 4.12 6.85 10.56
CA SER A 31 3.49 5.54 10.79
C SER A 31 3.82 4.96 12.16
N ASN A 32 2.84 4.31 12.78
CA ASN A 32 3.00 3.64 14.08
C ASN A 32 2.11 2.39 14.14
N ILE A 33 2.60 1.31 14.75
CA ILE A 33 1.82 0.10 15.02
C ILE A 33 1.42 0.11 16.49
N VAL A 34 0.12 0.02 16.77
CA VAL A 34 -0.41 -0.17 18.13
C VAL A 34 -0.73 -1.64 18.32
N TRP A 35 -0.22 -2.24 19.40
CA TRP A 35 -0.54 -3.61 19.77
C TRP A 35 -1.36 -3.65 21.05
N ASN A 36 -2.23 -4.65 21.15
CA ASN A 36 -3.01 -4.92 22.34
C ASN A 36 -3.04 -6.43 22.59
N GLY A 37 -2.65 -6.83 23.81
CA GLY A 37 -2.59 -8.21 24.26
C GLY A 37 -3.48 -8.42 25.47
N TYR A 38 -4.29 -9.47 25.45
CA TYR A 38 -5.26 -9.77 26.50
C TYR A 38 -4.89 -11.05 27.27
N LYS A 39 -5.25 -11.07 28.56
CA LYS A 39 -5.26 -12.25 29.42
C LYS A 39 -6.58 -12.28 30.19
N VAL A 40 -6.90 -13.42 30.82
CA VAL A 40 -8.15 -13.58 31.58
C VAL A 40 -8.33 -12.48 32.65
N THR A 41 -7.23 -11.98 33.21
CA THR A 41 -7.23 -10.97 34.29
C THR A 41 -6.89 -9.55 33.84
N GLY A 42 -6.79 -9.25 32.53
CA GLY A 42 -6.53 -7.88 32.06
C GLY A 42 -5.94 -7.78 30.66
N SER A 43 -5.30 -6.64 30.36
CA SER A 43 -4.69 -6.35 29.07
C SER A 43 -3.39 -5.57 29.19
N HIS A 44 -2.61 -5.58 28.13
CA HIS A 44 -1.41 -4.79 27.93
C HIS A 44 -1.49 -4.14 26.55
N THR A 45 -1.02 -2.91 26.43
CA THR A 45 -1.01 -2.18 25.15
C THR A 45 0.35 -1.54 24.94
N GLY A 46 0.67 -1.18 23.71
CA GLY A 46 1.84 -0.37 23.44
C GLY A 46 2.09 -0.17 21.97
N ASN A 47 3.32 0.18 21.62
CA ASN A 47 3.69 0.55 20.26
C ASN A 47 4.83 -0.31 19.71
N VAL A 48 4.91 -0.41 18.38
CA VAL A 48 6.04 -0.95 17.64
C VAL A 48 6.31 -0.07 16.42
N LYS A 49 7.58 0.22 16.12
CA LYS A 49 7.97 1.02 14.97
C LYS A 49 7.93 0.19 13.67
N VAL A 50 7.49 0.84 12.59
CA VAL A 50 7.68 0.33 11.23
C VAL A 50 9.13 0.60 10.83
N LYS A 51 9.85 -0.43 10.40
CA LYS A 51 11.22 -0.31 9.91
C LYS A 51 11.25 0.10 8.44
N SER A 52 10.41 -0.51 7.63
CA SER A 52 10.22 -0.17 6.22
C SER A 52 8.87 -0.68 5.73
N GLY A 53 8.41 -0.19 4.58
CA GLY A 53 7.23 -0.74 3.94
C GLY A 53 7.00 -0.21 2.54
N LYS A 54 6.24 -0.96 1.76
CA LYS A 54 5.90 -0.65 0.37
C LYS A 54 4.45 -1.01 0.11
N LEU A 55 3.72 -0.12 -0.54
CA LEU A 55 2.33 -0.31 -0.95
C LEU A 55 2.25 -0.37 -2.47
N ASN A 56 1.55 -1.36 -3.00
CA ASN A 56 1.30 -1.55 -4.42
C ASN A 56 -0.07 -0.97 -4.76
N ILE A 57 -0.09 0.04 -5.62
CA ILE A 57 -1.31 0.66 -6.13
C ILE A 57 -1.43 0.34 -7.61
N ASP A 58 -2.57 -0.18 -8.04
CA ASP A 58 -2.89 -0.42 -9.44
C ASP A 58 -4.26 0.19 -9.78
N GLY A 59 -4.32 1.00 -10.84
CA GLY A 59 -5.55 1.71 -11.23
C GLY A 59 -6.14 2.56 -10.10
N GLY A 60 -5.28 3.13 -9.25
CA GLY A 60 -5.69 3.92 -8.08
C GLY A 60 -6.19 3.09 -6.89
N LYS A 61 -6.12 1.76 -6.94
CA LYS A 61 -6.56 0.85 -5.88
C LYS A 61 -5.38 0.18 -5.21
N LEU A 62 -5.44 0.01 -3.89
CA LEU A 62 -4.47 -0.80 -3.16
C LEU A 62 -4.64 -2.27 -3.53
N THR A 63 -3.57 -2.88 -4.06
CA THR A 63 -3.56 -4.28 -4.49
C THR A 63 -2.64 -5.17 -3.66
N GLY A 64 -1.73 -4.56 -2.90
CA GLY A 64 -0.84 -5.31 -2.02
C GLY A 64 0.17 -4.42 -1.33
N GLY A 65 1.11 -5.05 -0.64
CA GLY A 65 2.20 -4.39 0.03
C GLY A 65 2.90 -5.31 1.02
N SER A 66 3.95 -4.78 1.62
CA SER A 66 4.70 -5.46 2.68
C SER A 66 5.21 -4.44 3.68
N PHE A 67 5.31 -4.86 4.93
CA PHE A 67 5.93 -4.10 6.01
C PHE A 67 7.03 -4.95 6.65
N GLU A 68 8.13 -4.30 7.01
CA GLU A 68 9.13 -4.83 7.93
C GLU A 68 8.97 -4.10 9.26
N ILE A 69 8.82 -4.84 10.35
CA ILE A 69 8.58 -4.28 11.68
C ILE A 69 9.86 -4.38 12.51
N ASP A 70 10.24 -3.30 13.18
CA ASP A 70 11.34 -3.32 14.14
C ASP A 70 10.84 -3.81 15.50
N MET A 71 10.91 -5.13 15.71
CA MET A 71 10.45 -5.73 16.97
C MET A 71 11.31 -5.35 18.18
N SER A 72 12.53 -4.85 17.99
CA SER A 72 13.36 -4.37 19.11
C SER A 72 12.81 -3.08 19.73
N SER A 73 11.95 -2.37 19.00
CA SER A 73 11.33 -1.12 19.43
C SER A 73 10.03 -1.28 20.24
N ILE A 74 9.60 -2.52 20.50
CA ILE A 74 8.33 -2.79 21.17
C ILE A 74 8.31 -2.19 22.59
N THR A 75 7.25 -1.44 22.89
CA THR A 75 6.98 -0.88 24.22
C THR A 75 5.68 -1.44 24.80
N CYS A 76 5.55 -1.44 26.13
CA CYS A 76 4.29 -1.67 26.84
C CYS A 76 4.00 -0.45 27.72
N THR A 77 2.79 0.07 27.63
CA THR A 77 2.31 1.26 28.35
C THR A 77 1.16 0.90 29.26
#